data_AF-A0AA40DZE5-F1
#
_entry.id   AF-A0AA40DZE5-F1
#
_cell.length_a   1.000
_cell.length_b   1.000
_cell.length_c   1.000
_cell.angle_alpha   90.00
_cell.angle_beta   90.00
_cell.angle_gamma   90.00
#
_symmetry.space_group_name_H-M   'P 1'
#
loop_
_entity.id
_entity.type
_entity.pdbx_description
1 polymer ?
#
loop_
_entity_poly.entity_id
_entity_poly.type
_entity_poly.pdbx_seq_one_letter_code
_entity_poly.pdbx_strand_id
1 'polypeptide(L)'
;MVAEIDRAMDRYCSDKLVAISRRVGHSLRRHYPEPTASHKAQILTATFRVDWNLGDYLRRNYDDGVSQNLGSIGAVTDDDFATESILVDLSCNKVWVHGPEQFLITVAQQIAWLAAACSLKQDGVRYAHAVVVESAVASAVAEPTLTCAPKLRFDVSVELEMPPPSRSSLGSPGSPVSGSCWNSILDPAVMVVGYPIAKRDNGERGLEIHPYQMANFVDLSEAVTLDGGYVIKGMFHAFVPVRRFGKGPNGGSESLQWHVVSSPYPTPLEWDDIVDQCPARELQRDPDALWNARS
;
A
#
# COMPACT_ATOMS: atom_id res chain seq x y z
N MET A 1 22.08 17.88 9.01
CA MET A 1 22.33 18.06 7.57
C MET A 1 22.22 16.76 6.76
N VAL A 2 23.16 15.79 6.82
CA VAL A 2 23.07 14.56 5.99
C VAL A 2 21.81 13.72 6.29
N ALA A 3 21.51 13.46 7.57
CA ALA A 3 20.31 12.72 7.97
C ALA A 3 18.98 13.41 7.59
N GLU A 4 18.97 14.74 7.45
CA GLU A 4 17.78 15.51 7.04
C GLU A 4 17.60 15.47 5.52
N ILE A 5 18.70 15.48 4.77
CA ILE A 5 18.70 15.30 3.31
C ILE A 5 18.27 13.88 2.97
N ASP A 6 18.76 12.87 3.68
CA ASP A 6 18.36 11.47 3.48
C ASP A 6 16.86 11.27 3.78
N ARG A 7 16.35 11.86 4.87
CA ARG A 7 14.89 11.84 5.16
C ARG A 7 14.08 12.57 4.09
N ALA A 8 14.58 13.69 3.57
CA ALA A 8 13.90 14.41 2.49
C ALA A 8 13.90 13.60 1.19
N MET A 9 15.02 13.00 0.82
CA MET A 9 15.11 12.13 -0.34
C MET A 9 14.22 10.90 -0.21
N ASP A 10 14.18 10.26 0.96
CA ASP A 10 13.26 9.14 1.21
C ASP A 10 11.82 9.55 0.99
N ARG A 11 11.40 10.72 1.49
CA ARG A 11 10.04 11.25 1.27
C ARG A 11 9.69 11.39 -0.20
N TYR A 12 10.63 11.85 -1.03
CA TYR A 12 10.41 12.13 -2.45
C TYR A 12 10.84 11.02 -3.42
N CYS A 13 11.43 9.92 -2.93
CA CYS A 13 11.73 8.77 -3.77
C CYS A 13 10.44 8.11 -4.26
N SER A 14 10.28 8.06 -5.59
CA SER A 14 9.19 7.34 -6.24
C SER A 14 9.26 5.82 -6.02
N ASP A 15 10.42 5.31 -5.62
CA ASP A 15 10.67 3.91 -5.29
C ASP A 15 11.25 3.77 -3.87
N LYS A 16 10.37 3.62 -2.89
CA LYS A 16 10.68 3.40 -1.46
C LYS A 16 11.41 2.09 -1.25
N LEU A 17 11.17 1.07 -2.09
CA LEU A 17 11.86 -0.21 -1.97
C LEU A 17 13.35 -0.05 -2.25
N VAL A 18 13.73 0.80 -3.21
CA VAL A 18 15.13 1.14 -3.48
C VAL A 18 15.76 1.88 -2.30
N ALA A 19 15.05 2.84 -1.70
CA ALA A 19 15.54 3.57 -0.53
C ALA A 19 15.80 2.63 0.66
N ILE A 20 14.85 1.74 0.96
CA ILE A 20 14.95 0.71 2.01
C ILE A 20 16.12 -0.24 1.73
N SER A 21 16.22 -0.74 0.49
CA SER A 21 17.30 -1.62 0.05
C SER A 21 18.68 -1.01 0.28
N ARG A 22 18.87 0.25 -0.15
CA ARG A 22 20.13 0.98 0.05
C ARG A 22 20.47 1.14 1.53
N ARG A 23 19.50 1.51 2.36
CA ARG A 23 19.74 1.76 3.78
C ARG A 23 20.06 0.48 4.54
N VAL A 24 19.24 -0.55 4.39
CA VAL A 24 19.44 -1.84 5.06
C VAL A 24 20.75 -2.48 4.57
N GLY A 25 20.98 -2.51 3.26
CA GLY A 25 22.23 -3.03 2.69
C GLY A 25 23.47 -2.28 3.17
N HIS A 26 23.42 -0.95 3.23
CA HIS A 26 24.53 -0.15 3.76
C HIS A 26 24.82 -0.46 5.23
N SER A 27 23.79 -0.53 6.08
CA SER A 27 23.92 -0.90 7.50
C SER A 27 24.48 -2.31 7.66
N LEU A 28 24.03 -3.28 6.86
CA LEU A 28 24.54 -4.66 6.88
C LEU A 28 26.02 -4.71 6.52
N ARG A 29 26.43 -4.13 5.39
CA ARG A 29 27.84 -4.13 4.95
C ARG A 29 28.77 -3.37 5.90
N ARG A 30 28.26 -2.35 6.58
CA ARG A 30 29.01 -1.62 7.60
C ARG A 30 29.31 -2.48 8.83
N HIS A 31 28.37 -3.33 9.25
CA HIS A 31 28.51 -4.17 10.45
C HIS A 31 29.09 -5.56 10.16
N TYR A 32 28.97 -6.02 8.92
CA TYR A 32 29.43 -7.30 8.44
C TYR A 32 30.25 -7.09 7.15
N PRO A 33 31.51 -6.63 7.25
CA PRO A 33 32.37 -6.49 6.08
C PRO A 33 32.63 -7.88 5.45
N GLU A 34 32.65 -7.94 4.11
CA GLU A 34 32.78 -9.21 3.39
C GLU A 34 34.04 -10.00 3.80
N PRO A 35 33.93 -11.33 3.98
CA PRO A 35 35.09 -12.17 4.22
C PRO A 35 35.97 -12.26 2.97
N THR A 36 37.25 -11.94 3.11
CA THR A 36 38.23 -11.76 2.03
C THR A 36 38.54 -12.99 1.17
N ALA A 37 38.00 -14.18 1.43
CA ALA A 37 38.41 -15.40 0.72
C ALA A 37 37.45 -16.61 0.72
N SER A 38 36.15 -16.45 1.00
CA SER A 38 35.21 -17.59 1.07
C SER A 38 33.98 -17.36 0.20
N HIS A 39 33.82 -18.18 -0.85
CA HIS A 39 32.67 -18.19 -1.77
C HIS A 39 31.32 -18.59 -1.14
N LYS A 40 31.23 -18.80 0.17
CA LYS A 40 29.95 -19.02 0.85
C LYS A 40 29.30 -17.69 1.16
N ALA A 41 28.06 -17.52 0.69
CA ALA A 41 27.22 -16.37 1.03
C ALA A 41 27.19 -16.20 2.55
N GLN A 42 27.54 -15.01 3.02
CA GLN A 42 27.55 -14.70 4.44
C GLN A 42 26.11 -14.71 4.95
N ILE A 43 25.83 -15.54 5.95
CA ILE A 43 24.54 -15.56 6.62
C ILE A 43 24.55 -14.52 7.74
N LEU A 44 23.57 -13.63 7.71
CA LEU A 44 23.42 -12.47 8.57
C LEU A 44 22.19 -12.64 9.45
N THR A 45 22.14 -11.90 10.56
CA THR A 45 20.94 -11.83 11.41
C THR A 45 20.65 -10.39 11.76
N ALA A 46 19.38 -9.99 11.61
CA ALA A 46 18.88 -8.67 11.97
C ALA A 46 17.51 -8.77 12.65
N THR A 47 17.20 -7.79 13.50
CA THR A 47 15.88 -7.63 14.10
C THR A 47 15.21 -6.37 13.58
N PHE A 48 13.97 -6.47 13.15
CA PHE A 48 13.10 -5.36 12.78
C PHE A 48 12.06 -5.16 13.88
N ARG A 49 12.07 -4.01 14.55
CA ARG A 49 11.00 -3.59 15.45
C ARG A 49 9.99 -2.81 14.63
N VAL A 50 8.73 -3.23 14.67
CA VAL A 50 7.67 -2.62 13.85
C VAL A 50 6.65 -1.95 14.77
N ASP A 51 6.26 -0.72 14.47
CA ASP A 51 5.35 0.07 15.32
C ASP A 51 3.85 -0.27 15.14
N TRP A 52 3.55 -1.43 14.54
CA TRP A 52 2.18 -1.91 14.33
C TRP A 52 1.84 -3.06 15.30
N ASN A 53 0.57 -3.16 15.71
CA ASN A 53 0.11 -4.28 16.53
C ASN A 53 -0.44 -5.39 15.62
N LEU A 54 0.47 -6.17 15.03
CA LEU A 54 0.10 -7.30 14.16
C LEU A 54 -0.76 -8.33 14.89
N GLY A 55 -0.49 -8.57 16.17
CA GLY A 55 -1.29 -9.49 16.99
C GLY A 55 -2.75 -9.09 17.08
N ASP A 56 -3.04 -7.81 17.36
CA ASP A 56 -4.41 -7.29 17.38
C ASP A 56 -5.05 -7.28 16.00
N TYR A 57 -4.29 -6.96 14.95
CA TYR A 57 -4.79 -7.01 13.58
C TYR A 57 -5.27 -8.41 13.21
N LEU A 58 -4.44 -9.44 13.44
CA LEU A 58 -4.81 -10.83 13.15
C LEU A 58 -6.03 -11.29 13.95
N ARG A 59 -6.14 -10.91 15.23
CA ARG A 59 -7.31 -11.26 16.06
C ARG A 59 -8.61 -10.58 15.60
N ARG A 60 -8.53 -9.37 15.04
CA ARG A 60 -9.72 -8.60 14.61
C ARG A 60 -10.23 -8.97 13.23
N ASN A 61 -9.37 -9.51 12.36
CA ASN A 61 -9.70 -9.76 10.95
C ASN A 61 -9.96 -11.24 10.63
N TYR A 62 -9.81 -12.14 11.60
CA TYR A 62 -10.06 -13.57 11.42
C TYR A 62 -11.04 -14.07 12.51
N ASP A 63 -12.24 -14.46 12.09
CA ASP A 63 -13.43 -14.69 12.94
C ASP A 63 -13.29 -15.82 13.98
N ASP A 64 -12.44 -16.81 13.73
CA ASP A 64 -12.15 -17.88 14.70
C ASP A 64 -11.09 -17.49 15.74
N GLY A 65 -10.58 -16.26 15.65
CA GLY A 65 -9.27 -15.93 16.20
C GLY A 65 -8.21 -16.84 15.59
N VAL A 66 -6.94 -16.45 15.67
CA VAL A 66 -5.94 -17.50 15.55
C VAL A 66 -6.09 -18.35 16.81
N SER A 67 -6.72 -19.52 16.72
CA SER A 67 -6.92 -20.48 17.82
C SER A 67 -5.60 -21.00 18.42
N GLN A 68 -4.48 -20.60 17.80
CA GLN A 68 -3.13 -20.86 18.26
C GLN A 68 -2.66 -19.75 19.20
N ASN A 69 -1.89 -20.13 20.21
CA ASN A 69 -1.20 -19.16 21.05
C ASN A 69 -0.14 -18.42 20.22
N LEU A 70 -0.50 -17.22 19.75
CA LEU A 70 0.28 -16.32 18.90
C LEU A 70 1.48 -15.67 19.62
N GLY A 71 2.15 -16.36 20.55
CA GLY A 71 3.35 -15.83 21.20
C GLY A 71 4.45 -15.53 20.17
N SER A 72 4.64 -16.44 19.22
CA SER A 72 5.60 -16.28 18.12
C SER A 72 5.17 -17.05 16.88
N ILE A 73 5.39 -16.49 15.69
CA ILE A 73 5.18 -17.15 14.39
C ILE A 73 6.54 -17.40 13.75
N GLY A 74 6.86 -18.66 13.45
CA GLY A 74 8.08 -19.03 12.73
C GLY A 74 7.76 -19.44 11.29
N ALA A 75 8.52 -18.92 10.33
CA ALA A 75 8.52 -19.39 8.95
C ALA A 75 9.94 -19.77 8.56
N VAL A 76 10.10 -20.97 8.01
CA VAL A 76 11.36 -21.49 7.47
C VAL A 76 11.13 -21.70 5.98
N THR A 77 11.98 -21.12 5.14
CA THR A 77 11.80 -21.11 3.68
C THR A 77 12.55 -22.24 2.98
N ASP A 78 13.34 -23.03 3.70
CA ASP A 78 14.17 -24.12 3.17
C ASP A 78 14.03 -25.40 4.02
N ASP A 79 14.21 -26.57 3.41
CA ASP A 79 14.04 -27.89 4.06
C ASP A 79 15.12 -28.18 5.12
N ASP A 80 16.26 -27.49 5.04
CA ASP A 80 17.31 -27.45 6.05
C ASP A 80 17.25 -26.10 6.77
N PHE A 81 16.92 -26.11 8.07
CA PHE A 81 16.76 -24.97 9.00
C PHE A 81 17.96 -23.99 9.11
N ALA A 82 18.94 -24.04 8.22
CA ALA A 82 20.25 -23.42 8.35
C ALA A 82 20.48 -22.17 7.47
N THR A 83 19.63 -21.90 6.47
CA THR A 83 19.91 -20.86 5.45
C THR A 83 19.05 -19.61 5.61
N GLU A 84 17.73 -19.76 5.72
CA GLU A 84 16.79 -18.63 5.78
C GLU A 84 15.67 -18.89 6.77
N SER A 85 15.44 -17.96 7.69
CA SER A 85 14.30 -18.04 8.61
C SER A 85 13.80 -16.67 9.05
N ILE A 86 12.50 -16.64 9.34
CA ILE A 86 11.80 -15.47 9.88
C ILE A 86 11.08 -15.91 11.15
N LEU A 87 11.36 -15.24 12.26
CA LEU A 87 10.66 -15.41 13.52
C LEU A 87 10.01 -14.09 13.93
N VAL A 88 8.68 -14.10 14.04
CA VAL A 88 7.89 -12.94 14.45
C VAL A 88 7.49 -13.13 15.91
N ASP A 89 7.96 -12.25 16.78
CA ASP A 89 7.51 -12.13 18.17
C ASP A 89 6.43 -11.03 18.23
N LEU A 90 5.19 -11.47 18.41
CA LEU A 90 4.01 -10.60 18.46
C LEU A 90 3.85 -9.91 19.82
N SER A 91 4.53 -10.37 20.87
CA SER A 91 4.46 -9.76 22.20
C SER A 91 5.26 -8.45 22.28
N CYS A 92 6.31 -8.33 21.47
CA CYS A 92 7.17 -7.14 21.44
C CYS A 92 7.28 -6.50 20.05
N ASN A 93 6.44 -6.92 19.10
CA ASN A 93 6.40 -6.46 17.70
C ASN A 93 7.79 -6.51 17.03
N LYS A 94 8.52 -7.60 17.22
CA LYS A 94 9.85 -7.82 16.64
C LYS A 94 9.80 -8.91 15.58
N VAL A 95 10.48 -8.70 14.47
CA VAL A 95 10.73 -9.70 13.42
C VAL A 95 12.22 -9.98 13.36
N TRP A 96 12.59 -11.20 13.62
CA TRP A 96 13.95 -11.72 13.55
C TRP A 96 14.12 -12.37 12.20
N VAL A 97 15.18 -11.98 11.49
CA VAL A 97 15.46 -12.46 10.15
C VAL A 97 16.87 -12.98 10.11
N HIS A 98 17.01 -14.22 9.65
CA HIS A 98 18.28 -14.89 9.44
C HIS A 98 18.38 -15.27 7.97
N GLY A 99 19.50 -14.95 7.33
CA GLY A 99 19.72 -15.26 5.91
C GLY A 99 20.77 -14.40 5.22
N PRO A 100 20.93 -14.53 3.89
CA PRO A 100 21.84 -13.68 3.12
C PRO A 100 21.37 -12.22 3.06
N GLU A 101 22.27 -11.27 2.75
CA GLU A 101 21.96 -9.83 2.67
C GLU A 101 20.69 -9.55 1.85
N GLN A 102 20.57 -10.19 0.68
CA GLN A 102 19.43 -9.97 -0.21
C GLN A 102 18.10 -10.42 0.42
N PHE A 103 18.11 -11.52 1.20
CA PHE A 103 16.94 -11.99 1.92
C PHE A 103 16.51 -10.99 2.99
N LEU A 104 17.45 -10.50 3.80
CA LEU A 104 17.17 -9.48 4.83
C LEU A 104 16.60 -8.19 4.21
N ILE A 105 17.13 -7.75 3.07
CA ILE A 105 16.62 -6.59 2.33
C ILE A 105 15.18 -6.83 1.86
N THR A 106 14.91 -7.99 1.26
CA THR A 106 13.56 -8.34 0.78
C THR A 106 12.57 -8.38 1.94
N VAL A 107 12.93 -8.99 3.08
CA VAL A 107 12.04 -9.01 4.25
C VAL A 107 11.81 -7.60 4.80
N ALA A 108 12.85 -6.75 4.86
CA ALA A 108 12.70 -5.36 5.28
C ALA A 108 11.73 -4.57 4.38
N GLN A 109 11.80 -4.78 3.07
CA GLN A 109 10.89 -4.19 2.08
C GLN A 109 9.44 -4.62 2.29
N GLN A 110 9.21 -5.92 2.55
CA GLN A 110 7.86 -6.46 2.82
C GLN A 110 7.29 -5.92 4.14
N ILE A 111 8.10 -5.91 5.20
CA ILE A 111 7.68 -5.37 6.51
C ILE A 111 7.33 -3.88 6.38
N ALA A 112 8.13 -3.10 5.67
CA ALA A 112 7.87 -1.69 5.44
C ALA A 112 6.56 -1.46 4.67
N TRP A 113 6.32 -2.23 3.60
CA TRP A 113 5.05 -2.15 2.86
C TRP A 113 3.86 -2.50 3.74
N LEU A 114 3.94 -3.60 4.50
CA LEU A 114 2.89 -4.04 5.41
C LEU A 114 2.60 -3.01 6.51
N ALA A 115 3.64 -2.43 7.12
CA ALA A 115 3.50 -1.39 8.13
C ALA A 115 2.72 -0.19 7.57
N ALA A 116 3.09 0.29 6.38
CA ALA A 116 2.38 1.37 5.71
C ALA A 116 0.92 1.00 5.39
N ALA A 117 0.68 -0.20 4.86
CA ALA A 117 -0.65 -0.68 4.45
C ALA A 117 -1.62 -0.86 5.62
N CYS A 118 -1.12 -1.28 6.77
CA CYS A 118 -1.93 -1.54 7.96
C CYS A 118 -1.94 -0.36 8.95
N SER A 119 -1.63 0.84 8.46
CA SER A 119 -1.74 2.06 9.25
C SER A 119 -3.19 2.35 9.65
N LEU A 120 -3.38 2.80 10.89
CA LEU A 120 -4.71 3.06 11.43
C LEU A 120 -5.42 4.18 10.67
N LYS A 121 -6.74 4.01 10.52
CA LYS A 121 -7.63 5.03 9.95
C LYS A 121 -7.46 6.36 10.69
N GLN A 122 -7.34 7.44 9.95
CA GLN A 122 -7.18 8.79 10.46
C GLN A 122 -8.42 9.65 10.20
N ASP A 123 -8.47 10.85 10.77
CA ASP A 123 -9.44 11.87 10.38
C ASP A 123 -9.03 12.46 9.02
N GLY A 124 -9.66 11.97 7.96
CA GLY A 124 -9.40 12.38 6.58
C GLY A 124 -8.43 11.47 5.82
N VAL A 125 -8.20 11.82 4.55
CA VAL A 125 -7.22 11.15 3.69
C VAL A 125 -5.78 11.48 4.11
N ARG A 126 -4.93 10.45 4.21
CA ARG A 126 -3.48 10.55 4.48
C ARG A 126 -2.66 9.68 3.54
N TYR A 127 -1.44 10.10 3.23
CA TYR A 127 -0.43 9.29 2.57
C TYR A 127 0.47 8.64 3.61
N ALA A 128 0.66 7.32 3.51
CA ALA A 128 1.52 6.54 4.39
C ALA A 128 2.79 6.10 3.67
N HIS A 129 3.92 6.31 4.32
CA HIS A 129 5.20 5.72 3.93
C HIS A 129 5.92 5.17 5.16
N ALA A 130 6.47 3.96 5.04
CA ALA A 130 7.31 3.43 6.09
C ALA A 130 8.73 4.00 5.98
N VAL A 131 9.33 4.20 7.15
CA VAL A 131 10.70 4.62 7.33
C VAL A 131 11.41 3.52 8.10
N VAL A 132 12.52 3.04 7.54
CA VAL A 132 13.40 2.08 8.20
C VAL A 132 14.63 2.84 8.68
N VAL A 133 14.96 2.72 9.97
CA VAL A 133 16.10 3.38 10.60
C VAL A 133 16.90 2.36 11.38
N GLU A 134 18.22 2.37 11.25
CA GLU A 134 19.09 1.56 12.11
C GLU A 134 19.04 2.09 13.54
N SER A 135 18.70 1.24 14.50
CA SER A 135 18.65 1.58 15.91
C SER A 135 20.00 1.31 16.55
N ALA A 136 20.51 2.28 17.34
CA ALA A 136 21.66 2.03 18.19
C ALA A 136 21.35 0.88 19.15
N VAL A 137 22.18 -0.17 19.13
CA VAL A 137 22.07 -1.26 20.10
C VAL A 137 22.46 -0.70 21.46
N ALA A 138 21.49 -0.49 22.35
CA ALA A 138 21.79 -0.33 23.76
C ALA A 138 22.44 -1.63 24.24
N SER A 139 23.75 -1.59 24.51
CA SER A 139 24.46 -2.69 25.15
C SER A 139 23.71 -3.14 26.41
N ALA A 140 23.56 -4.46 26.54
CA ALA A 140 23.16 -5.21 27.74
C ALA A 140 21.66 -5.22 28.08
N VAL A 141 20.92 -6.16 27.49
CA VAL A 141 20.22 -7.22 28.26
C VAL A 141 20.28 -8.50 27.40
N ALA A 142 20.72 -9.61 27.98
CA ALA A 142 20.78 -10.90 27.31
C ALA A 142 19.35 -11.33 26.89
N GLU A 143 19.08 -11.29 25.59
CA GLU A 143 17.89 -11.95 25.02
C GLU A 143 18.11 -13.47 25.01
N PRO A 144 17.03 -14.28 25.12
CA PRO A 144 17.14 -15.67 25.50
C PRO A 144 17.74 -16.53 24.38
N THR A 145 18.84 -17.21 24.70
CA THR A 145 19.19 -18.58 24.23
C THR A 145 19.37 -18.90 22.75
N LEU A 146 19.40 -17.93 21.83
CA LEU A 146 20.02 -18.15 20.51
C LEU A 146 21.47 -17.65 20.53
N THR A 147 22.43 -18.53 20.22
CA THR A 147 23.88 -18.30 20.24
C THR A 147 24.39 -17.21 19.27
N CYS A 148 23.49 -16.46 18.63
CA CYS A 148 23.78 -15.34 17.76
C CYS A 148 22.77 -14.21 18.03
N ALA A 149 22.94 -13.47 19.14
CA ALA A 149 22.16 -12.26 19.35
C ALA A 149 22.41 -11.30 18.15
N PRO A 150 21.37 -10.85 17.43
CA PRO A 150 21.52 -10.01 16.27
C PRO A 150 22.21 -8.72 16.65
N LYS A 151 23.36 -8.47 16.02
CA LYS A 151 24.13 -7.24 16.23
C LYS A 151 23.47 -6.02 15.59
N LEU A 152 22.45 -6.22 14.74
CA LEU A 152 21.82 -5.16 13.97
C LEU A 152 20.31 -5.12 14.23
N ARG A 153 19.83 -3.93 14.57
CA ARG A 153 18.41 -3.66 14.82
C ARG A 153 17.95 -2.51 13.93
N PHE A 154 16.75 -2.65 13.39
CA PHE A 154 16.07 -1.62 12.63
C PHE A 154 14.73 -1.30 13.26
N ASP A 155 14.40 -0.03 13.32
CA ASP A 155 13.07 0.47 13.62
C ASP A 155 12.33 0.76 12.34
N VAL A 156 11.13 0.20 12.22
CA VAL A 156 10.19 0.44 11.14
C VAL A 156 9.01 1.21 11.69
N SER A 157 8.94 2.49 11.34
CA SER A 157 7.84 3.39 11.69
C SER A 157 7.10 3.84 10.44
N VAL A 158 5.86 4.30 10.58
CA VAL A 158 5.10 4.89 9.48
C VAL A 158 4.95 6.38 9.74
N GLU A 159 5.28 7.17 8.72
CA GLU A 159 5.01 8.59 8.69
C GLU A 159 3.75 8.83 7.84
N LEU A 160 2.86 9.69 8.36
CA LEU A 160 1.60 10.05 7.70
C LEU A 160 1.66 11.50 7.24
N GLU A 161 1.42 11.73 5.96
CA GLU A 161 1.44 13.05 5.35
C GLU A 161 0.08 13.41 4.75
N MET A 162 -0.20 14.71 4.68
CA MET A 162 -1.37 15.19 3.95
C MET A 162 -1.10 15.11 2.45
N PRO A 163 -2.06 14.63 1.64
CA PRO A 163 -1.96 14.72 0.20
C PRO A 163 -1.70 16.17 -0.25
N PRO A 164 -0.85 16.40 -1.26
CA PRO A 164 -0.60 17.75 -1.76
C PRO A 164 -1.90 18.36 -2.31
N PRO A 165 -2.10 19.68 -2.15
CA PRO A 165 -3.26 20.36 -2.70
C PRO A 165 -3.37 20.11 -4.21
N SER A 166 -4.49 19.54 -4.68
CA SER A 166 -4.70 19.27 -6.10
C SER A 166 -4.71 20.57 -6.89
N ARG A 167 -3.91 20.67 -7.96
CA ARG A 167 -3.84 21.84 -8.86
C ARG A 167 -5.15 22.13 -9.62
N SER A 168 -6.16 21.28 -9.52
CA SER A 168 -7.45 21.38 -10.22
C SER A 168 -8.48 22.27 -9.54
N SER A 169 -8.22 22.80 -8.34
CA SER A 169 -9.14 23.70 -7.64
C SER A 169 -8.95 25.18 -8.00
N LEU A 170 -8.70 25.48 -9.28
CA LEU A 170 -8.76 26.85 -9.80
C LEU A 170 -10.14 27.06 -10.44
N GLY A 171 -11.18 27.15 -9.63
CA GLY A 171 -12.52 27.49 -10.13
C GLY A 171 -13.68 26.93 -9.33
N SER A 172 -13.85 27.39 -8.08
CA SER A 172 -15.16 27.72 -7.48
C SER A 172 -14.98 28.06 -5.99
N PRO A 173 -15.49 29.21 -5.51
CA PRO A 173 -15.55 29.49 -4.08
C PRO A 173 -16.53 28.51 -3.40
N GLY A 174 -16.07 27.75 -2.41
CA GLY A 174 -16.89 26.82 -1.63
C GLY A 174 -16.70 25.32 -1.94
N SER A 175 -15.84 24.97 -2.90
CA SER A 175 -15.49 23.56 -3.13
C SER A 175 -14.46 23.08 -2.10
N PRO A 176 -14.69 21.96 -1.39
CA PRO A 176 -13.76 21.46 -0.39
C PRO A 176 -12.38 21.19 -1.01
N VAL A 177 -11.37 21.59 -0.25
CA VAL A 177 -9.96 21.59 -0.63
C VAL A 177 -9.47 20.18 -0.91
N SER A 178 -9.01 19.97 -2.15
CA SER A 178 -8.00 18.99 -2.56
C SER A 178 -8.32 17.50 -2.40
N GLY A 179 -8.69 16.87 -3.51
CA GLY A 179 -8.75 15.41 -3.59
C GLY A 179 -9.04 14.88 -4.99
N SER A 180 -8.69 13.62 -5.22
CA SER A 180 -9.31 12.83 -6.30
C SER A 180 -10.81 12.68 -6.01
N CYS A 181 -11.67 12.60 -7.02
CA CYS A 181 -13.11 12.34 -6.86
C CYS A 181 -13.41 11.11 -5.96
N TRP A 182 -12.50 10.13 -5.98
CA TRP A 182 -12.51 8.94 -5.14
C TRP A 182 -12.51 9.21 -3.63
N ASN A 183 -12.03 10.37 -3.19
CA ASN A 183 -12.03 10.71 -1.77
C ASN A 183 -13.45 10.81 -1.19
N SER A 184 -14.46 11.12 -2.02
CA SER A 184 -15.86 11.19 -1.58
C SER A 184 -16.40 9.86 -1.02
N ILE A 185 -15.84 8.73 -1.45
CA ILE A 185 -16.26 7.39 -1.02
C ILE A 185 -15.22 6.67 -0.17
N LEU A 186 -13.95 7.08 -0.26
CA LEU A 186 -12.85 6.46 0.51
C LEU A 186 -12.58 7.17 1.84
N ASP A 187 -13.05 8.40 2.05
CA ASP A 187 -12.76 9.14 3.28
C ASP A 187 -13.52 8.59 4.50
N PRO A 188 -12.87 8.37 5.66
CA PRO A 188 -11.42 8.48 5.90
C PRO A 188 -10.60 7.30 5.33
N ALA A 189 -9.46 7.61 4.67
CA ALA A 189 -8.55 6.60 4.10
C ALA A 189 -7.07 6.88 4.35
N VAL A 190 -6.28 5.81 4.46
CA VAL A 190 -4.82 5.87 4.40
C VAL A 190 -4.36 5.23 3.10
N MET A 191 -3.64 5.99 2.27
CA MET A 191 -3.10 5.54 0.99
C MET A 191 -1.60 5.30 1.10
N VAL A 192 -1.16 4.09 0.80
CA VAL A 192 0.26 3.74 0.74
C VAL A 192 0.90 4.35 -0.52
N VAL A 193 2.02 5.05 -0.37
CA VAL A 193 2.70 5.74 -1.48
C VAL A 193 4.17 5.35 -1.63
N GLY A 194 4.65 5.37 -2.87
CA GLY A 194 6.07 5.14 -3.19
C GLY A 194 6.49 3.66 -3.22
N TYR A 195 5.55 2.72 -3.11
CA TYR A 195 5.81 1.29 -3.37
C TYR A 195 5.46 0.99 -4.83
N PRO A 196 6.12 0.01 -5.47
CA PRO A 196 5.80 -0.38 -6.84
C PRO A 196 4.32 -0.75 -6.98
N ILE A 197 3.59 0.11 -7.67
CA ILE A 197 2.27 -0.19 -8.23
C ILE A 197 2.54 -0.69 -9.65
N ALA A 198 1.74 -1.64 -10.13
CA ALA A 198 1.81 -2.08 -11.52
C ALA A 198 1.87 -0.87 -12.46
N LYS A 199 2.77 -0.92 -13.44
CA LYS A 199 2.98 0.20 -14.35
C LYS A 199 1.69 0.45 -15.14
N ARG A 200 1.26 1.70 -15.14
CA ARG A 200 0.14 2.20 -15.93
C ARG A 200 0.66 2.62 -17.30
N ASP A 201 0.46 1.76 -18.30
CA ASP A 201 1.10 1.90 -19.61
C ASP A 201 0.50 3.01 -20.47
N ASN A 202 -0.69 3.53 -20.13
CA ASN A 202 -1.40 4.51 -20.94
C ASN A 202 -1.64 5.85 -20.23
N GLY A 203 -1.01 6.07 -19.07
CA GLY A 203 -1.20 7.28 -18.28
C GLY A 203 -2.52 7.31 -17.50
N GLU A 204 -3.05 6.13 -17.17
CA GLU A 204 -4.24 5.96 -16.35
C GLU A 204 -4.08 6.68 -14.98
N ARG A 205 -5.17 7.29 -14.50
CA ARG A 205 -5.20 8.02 -13.22
C ARG A 205 -6.31 7.49 -12.34
N GLY A 206 -6.15 7.63 -11.02
CA GLY A 206 -7.12 7.17 -10.03
C GLY A 206 -6.73 5.85 -9.38
N LEU A 207 -7.73 5.13 -8.86
CA LEU A 207 -7.61 3.83 -8.20
C LEU A 207 -7.88 2.71 -9.22
N GLU A 208 -7.05 1.67 -9.22
CA GLU A 208 -7.30 0.41 -9.94
C GLU A 208 -8.06 -0.51 -8.99
N ILE A 209 -9.24 -0.95 -9.40
CA ILE A 209 -10.18 -1.67 -8.52
C ILE A 209 -11.13 -2.48 -9.39
N HIS A 210 -11.38 -3.75 -9.02
CA HIS A 210 -12.27 -4.62 -9.77
C HIS A 210 -13.71 -4.06 -9.85
N PRO A 211 -14.47 -4.20 -10.96
CA PRO A 211 -15.78 -3.56 -11.08
C PRO A 211 -16.79 -4.03 -10.03
N TYR A 212 -16.73 -5.30 -9.62
CA TYR A 212 -17.53 -5.80 -8.49
C TYR A 212 -17.22 -5.09 -7.16
N GLN A 213 -15.95 -4.77 -6.89
CA GLN A 213 -15.58 -4.02 -5.68
C GLN A 213 -16.05 -2.57 -5.77
N MET A 214 -16.03 -1.97 -6.96
CA MET A 214 -16.64 -0.65 -7.19
C MET A 214 -18.14 -0.70 -6.90
N ALA A 215 -18.85 -1.66 -7.47
CA ALA A 215 -20.30 -1.81 -7.28
C ALA A 215 -20.67 -1.98 -5.79
N ASN A 216 -19.85 -2.71 -5.03
CA ASN A 216 -20.01 -2.84 -3.58
C ASN A 216 -19.89 -1.50 -2.83
N PHE A 217 -19.08 -0.54 -3.29
CA PHE A 217 -18.99 0.78 -2.62
C PHE A 217 -20.29 1.59 -2.70
N VAL A 218 -21.15 1.26 -3.66
CA VAL A 218 -22.44 1.93 -3.84
C VAL A 218 -23.62 1.01 -3.54
N ASP A 219 -23.35 -0.15 -2.93
CA ASP A 219 -24.32 -1.18 -2.56
C ASP A 219 -25.18 -1.62 -3.76
N LEU A 220 -24.52 -1.88 -4.90
CA LEU A 220 -25.17 -2.31 -6.14
C LEU A 220 -24.52 -3.54 -6.75
N SER A 221 -25.33 -4.28 -7.51
CA SER A 221 -24.90 -5.43 -8.30
C SER A 221 -24.92 -5.18 -9.81
N GLU A 222 -25.58 -4.12 -10.29
CA GLU A 222 -25.85 -3.93 -11.73
C GLU A 222 -25.54 -2.50 -12.22
N ALA A 223 -25.02 -2.42 -13.44
CA ALA A 223 -24.86 -1.17 -14.18
C ALA A 223 -26.14 -0.84 -14.96
N VAL A 224 -26.46 0.44 -15.10
CA VAL A 224 -27.64 0.91 -15.84
C VAL A 224 -27.24 1.77 -17.03
N THR A 225 -28.10 1.84 -18.04
CA THR A 225 -27.90 2.72 -19.20
C THR A 225 -28.48 4.11 -18.94
N LEU A 226 -27.65 5.14 -19.12
CA LEU A 226 -28.02 6.55 -19.10
C LEU A 226 -27.56 7.20 -20.40
N ASP A 227 -28.51 7.65 -21.23
CA ASP A 227 -28.27 8.33 -22.51
C ASP A 227 -27.29 7.58 -23.45
N GLY A 228 -27.35 6.26 -23.48
CA GLY A 228 -26.49 5.43 -24.33
C GLY A 228 -25.06 5.23 -23.83
N GLY A 229 -24.76 5.60 -22.58
CA GLY A 229 -23.61 5.15 -21.82
C GLY A 229 -24.03 4.36 -20.59
N TYR A 230 -23.07 3.75 -19.90
CA TYR A 230 -23.35 2.99 -18.67
C TYR A 230 -22.89 3.74 -17.44
N VAL A 231 -23.63 3.60 -16.36
CA VAL A 231 -23.27 4.13 -15.04
C VAL A 231 -23.63 3.11 -13.96
N ILE A 232 -22.88 3.11 -12.87
CA ILE A 232 -23.25 2.36 -11.64
C ILE A 232 -23.67 3.41 -10.63
N LYS A 233 -24.97 3.53 -10.33
CA LYS A 233 -25.52 4.64 -9.52
C LYS A 233 -26.22 4.13 -8.26
N GLY A 234 -25.61 4.35 -7.10
CA GLY A 234 -26.25 4.16 -5.80
C GLY A 234 -27.12 5.34 -5.37
N MET A 235 -27.44 5.40 -4.07
CA MET A 235 -28.28 6.45 -3.50
C MET A 235 -27.61 7.83 -3.51
N PHE A 236 -26.32 7.90 -3.15
CA PHE A 236 -25.58 9.17 -3.00
C PHE A 236 -24.38 9.31 -3.93
N HIS A 237 -23.96 8.22 -4.58
CA HIS A 237 -22.77 8.18 -5.42
C HIS A 237 -23.04 7.44 -6.73
N ALA A 238 -22.30 7.80 -7.78
CA ALA A 238 -22.28 7.06 -9.03
C ALA A 238 -20.85 6.94 -9.59
N PHE A 239 -20.57 5.80 -10.22
CA PHE A 239 -19.39 5.60 -11.06
C PHE A 239 -19.75 5.82 -12.51
N VAL A 240 -19.06 6.77 -13.13
CA VAL A 240 -19.27 7.18 -14.52
C VAL A 240 -18.00 6.89 -15.31
N PRO A 241 -18.05 6.05 -16.36
CA PRO A 241 -16.90 5.83 -17.22
C PRO A 241 -16.64 7.11 -18.02
N VAL A 242 -15.39 7.55 -18.07
CA VAL A 242 -15.02 8.83 -18.71
C VAL A 242 -13.97 8.67 -19.80
N ARG A 243 -13.21 7.57 -19.79
CA ARG A 243 -12.15 7.37 -20.78
C ARG A 243 -11.70 5.93 -20.86
N ARG A 244 -11.56 5.43 -22.09
CA ARG A 244 -10.93 4.14 -22.39
C ARG A 244 -9.47 4.33 -22.81
N PHE A 245 -8.61 3.41 -22.41
CA PHE A 245 -7.22 3.32 -22.83
C PHE A 245 -6.93 1.94 -23.42
N GLY A 246 -5.91 1.87 -24.28
CA GLY A 246 -5.60 0.66 -25.07
C GLY A 246 -6.47 0.53 -26.32
N LYS A 247 -6.16 -0.45 -27.17
CA LYS A 247 -6.84 -0.67 -28.47
C LYS A 247 -7.55 -2.02 -28.59
N GLY A 248 -7.50 -2.87 -27.56
CA GLY A 248 -7.91 -4.27 -27.68
C GLY A 248 -7.29 -4.92 -28.92
N PRO A 249 -7.95 -5.90 -29.52
CA PRO A 249 -7.73 -7.33 -29.38
C PRO A 249 -6.44 -7.88 -30.04
N ASN A 250 -5.25 -7.26 -29.85
CA ASN A 250 -3.90 -7.89 -29.76
C ASN A 250 -2.74 -6.88 -29.77
N GLY A 251 -2.71 -5.93 -28.82
CA GLY A 251 -1.55 -5.04 -28.67
C GLY A 251 -1.45 -4.25 -27.37
N GLY A 252 -2.28 -4.56 -26.36
CA GLY A 252 -2.24 -3.96 -25.02
C GLY A 252 -3.52 -4.27 -24.25
N SER A 253 -3.45 -4.28 -22.92
CA SER A 253 -4.63 -4.40 -22.05
C SER A 253 -5.51 -3.15 -22.20
N GLU A 254 -6.81 -3.38 -22.35
CA GLU A 254 -7.80 -2.33 -22.33
C GLU A 254 -8.10 -1.95 -20.88
N SER A 255 -8.11 -0.65 -20.58
CA SER A 255 -8.46 -0.12 -19.26
C SER A 255 -9.50 0.98 -19.38
N LEU A 256 -10.37 1.11 -18.37
CA LEU A 256 -11.46 2.07 -18.34
C LEU A 256 -11.32 2.94 -17.09
N GLN A 257 -11.18 4.24 -17.29
CA GLN A 257 -11.12 5.20 -16.20
C GLN A 257 -12.52 5.66 -15.83
N TRP A 258 -12.78 5.65 -14.53
CA TRP A 258 -14.05 6.02 -13.91
C TRP A 258 -13.92 7.31 -13.10
N HIS A 259 -15.00 8.08 -13.10
CA HIS A 259 -15.19 9.25 -12.25
C HIS A 259 -16.26 8.95 -11.19
N VAL A 260 -16.03 9.41 -9.97
CA VAL A 260 -17.02 9.32 -8.88
C VAL A 260 -17.80 10.62 -8.83
N VAL A 261 -19.10 10.51 -9.07
CA VAL A 261 -20.07 11.60 -8.88
C VAL A 261 -20.73 11.41 -7.52
N SER A 262 -20.93 12.49 -6.78
CA SER A 262 -21.55 12.44 -5.45
C SER A 262 -22.56 13.55 -5.28
N SER A 263 -23.61 13.27 -4.53
CA SER A 263 -24.55 14.27 -4.00
C SER A 263 -24.26 14.51 -2.52
N PRO A 264 -24.41 15.74 -1.99
CA PRO A 264 -24.27 16.00 -0.56
C PRO A 264 -25.28 15.20 0.24
N TYR A 265 -24.82 14.43 1.23
CA TYR A 265 -25.72 13.74 2.16
C TYR A 265 -26.57 14.76 2.93
N PRO A 266 -27.88 14.53 3.12
CA PRO A 266 -28.65 13.32 2.78
C PRO A 266 -29.43 13.39 1.46
N THR A 267 -29.08 14.28 0.54
CA THR A 267 -29.80 14.44 -0.73
C THR A 267 -29.46 13.28 -1.67
N PRO A 268 -30.44 12.51 -2.17
CA PRO A 268 -30.18 11.50 -3.18
C PRO A 268 -29.54 12.12 -4.41
N LEU A 269 -28.66 11.35 -5.07
CA LEU A 269 -28.10 11.73 -6.35
C LEU A 269 -29.16 11.52 -7.44
N GLU A 270 -29.48 12.54 -8.21
CA GLU A 270 -30.42 12.44 -9.34
C GLU A 270 -29.68 12.12 -10.65
N TRP A 271 -30.41 11.72 -11.69
CA TRP A 271 -29.82 11.42 -13.00
C TRP A 271 -29.25 12.68 -13.67
N ASP A 272 -29.94 13.81 -13.54
CA ASP A 272 -29.49 15.09 -14.10
C ASP A 272 -28.18 15.55 -13.45
N ASP A 273 -27.99 15.30 -12.15
CA ASP A 273 -26.73 15.59 -11.45
C ASP A 273 -25.54 14.85 -12.09
N ILE A 274 -25.76 13.60 -12.55
CA ILE A 274 -24.72 12.80 -13.21
C ILE A 274 -24.37 13.39 -14.57
N VAL A 275 -25.37 13.82 -15.34
CA VAL A 275 -25.17 14.44 -16.65
C VAL A 275 -24.43 15.77 -16.51
N ASP A 276 -24.82 16.59 -15.53
CA ASP A 276 -24.24 17.91 -15.27
C ASP A 276 -22.80 17.81 -14.74
N GLN A 277 -22.53 16.87 -13.84
CA GLN A 277 -21.19 16.69 -13.26
C GLN A 277 -20.24 15.90 -14.19
N CYS A 278 -20.76 15.11 -15.14
CA CYS A 278 -19.98 14.30 -16.08
C CYS A 278 -20.46 14.42 -17.53
N PRO A 279 -20.29 15.60 -18.17
CA PRO A 279 -20.69 15.78 -19.58
C PRO A 279 -19.82 14.97 -20.56
N ALA A 280 -18.59 14.62 -20.17
CA ALA A 280 -17.64 13.87 -20.98
C ALA A 280 -17.71 12.33 -20.74
N ARG A 281 -18.85 11.80 -20.31
CA ARG A 281 -19.04 10.37 -20.06
C ARG A 281 -18.89 9.54 -21.35
N GLU A 282 -18.38 8.33 -21.22
CA GLU A 282 -18.23 7.37 -22.32
C GLU A 282 -19.61 6.78 -22.68
N LEU A 283 -20.00 6.92 -23.96
CA LEU A 283 -21.29 6.46 -24.48
C LEU A 283 -21.11 5.14 -25.24
N GLN A 284 -20.95 4.03 -24.50
CA GLN A 284 -20.77 2.70 -25.09
C GLN A 284 -22.06 1.86 -25.03
N ARG A 285 -22.25 0.96 -26.00
CA ARG A 285 -23.50 0.20 -26.24
C ARG A 285 -23.49 -1.28 -25.82
N ASP A 286 -22.38 -1.80 -25.29
CA ASP A 286 -22.26 -3.24 -24.91
C ASP A 286 -22.05 -3.39 -23.39
N PRO A 287 -23.02 -3.94 -22.63
CA PRO A 287 -22.93 -4.11 -21.18
C PRO A 287 -22.00 -5.24 -20.76
N ASP A 288 -21.88 -6.30 -21.58
CA ASP A 288 -21.08 -7.48 -21.23
C ASP A 288 -19.58 -7.18 -21.36
N ALA A 289 -19.20 -6.19 -22.17
CA ALA A 289 -17.83 -5.70 -22.27
C ALA A 289 -17.33 -5.02 -20.98
N LEU A 290 -18.21 -4.51 -20.11
CA LEU A 290 -17.82 -3.82 -18.87
C LEU A 290 -17.27 -4.77 -17.82
N TRP A 291 -17.93 -5.92 -17.63
CA TRP A 291 -17.53 -6.91 -16.62
C TRP A 291 -16.27 -7.68 -17.04
N ASN A 292 -15.96 -7.70 -18.33
CA ASN A 292 -14.81 -8.38 -18.91
C ASN A 292 -13.57 -7.46 -19.07
N ALA A 293 -13.74 -6.14 -18.96
CA ALA A 293 -12.63 -5.19 -19.02
C ALA A 293 -11.88 -5.14 -17.69
N ARG A 294 -10.54 -5.08 -17.73
CA ARG A 294 -9.74 -4.79 -16.53
C ARG A 294 -9.93 -3.32 -16.18
N SER A 295 -10.38 -3.07 -14.96
CA SER A 295 -10.61 -1.76 -14.35
C SER A 295 -9.43 -1.35 -13.48
#